data_AF-A0A7S0YIR5-F1
#
_entry.id   AF-A0A7S0YIR5-F1
#
_cell.length_a   1.000
_cell.length_b   1.000
_cell.length_c   1.000
_cell.angle_alpha   90.00
_cell.angle_beta   90.00
_cell.angle_gamma   90.00
#
_symmetry.space_group_name_H-M   'P 1'
#
loop_
_entity.id
_entity.type
_entity.pdbx_description
1 polymer ?
#
loop_
_entity_poly.entity_id
_entity_poly.type
_entity_poly.pdbx_seq_one_letter_code
_entity_poly.pdbx_strand_id
1 'polypeptide(L)'
;MSNINDFIDVPVQANEYALLVSALDNALTTASHQQKQAELYIQSLDLRPNFISALVEIACSTEVQPTTQYLAAVHLKNTVVGNWKRRRPGAPTVELISAAEKSHVRDSFQRLLAVSNRQVLVLNCLTIAKIARSDVPDLWPALIPFLLDAACRTSISDPNPGGIGGGSSVDPRSTSPVPMLAALLCLHYVVKEMGSKRLAADKAVFTKLASVLIPPLASRWTETTGQLLVFLKELLHSSLHFHSLGSSSSSSSSSS
;
A
#
# COMPACT_ATOMS: atom_id res chain seq x y z
N MET A 1 -32.19 27.89 10.93
CA MET A 1 -31.00 27.99 10.06
C MET A 1 -29.84 27.43 10.87
N SER A 2 -29.64 26.11 10.81
CA SER A 2 -28.58 25.41 11.55
C SER A 2 -27.24 25.76 10.91
N ASN A 3 -26.25 26.17 11.71
CA ASN A 3 -24.96 26.61 11.21
C ASN A 3 -24.25 25.44 10.52
N ILE A 4 -23.61 25.68 9.37
CA ILE A 4 -22.77 24.69 8.66
C ILE A 4 -21.67 24.13 9.59
N ASN A 5 -21.27 24.89 10.61
CA ASN A 5 -20.31 24.46 11.63
C ASN A 5 -20.84 23.44 12.64
N ASP A 6 -22.16 23.30 12.81
CA ASP A 6 -22.73 22.36 13.80
C ASP A 6 -22.63 20.89 13.36
N PHE A 7 -22.39 20.64 12.06
CA PHE A 7 -22.23 19.29 11.50
C PHE A 7 -20.77 18.85 11.32
N ILE A 8 -19.81 19.76 11.55
CA ILE A 8 -18.38 19.49 11.34
C ILE A 8 -17.80 18.60 12.44
N ASP A 9 -18.40 18.56 13.63
CA ASP A 9 -17.89 17.77 14.76
C ASP A 9 -18.70 16.48 15.03
N VAL A 10 -19.67 16.13 14.17
CA VAL A 10 -20.42 14.86 14.28
C VAL A 10 -19.59 13.73 13.66
N PRO A 11 -19.20 12.70 14.44
CA PRO A 11 -18.45 11.56 13.94
C PRO A 11 -19.28 10.76 12.94
N VAL A 12 -18.63 10.30 11.87
CA VAL A 12 -19.26 9.35 10.95
C VAL A 12 -19.73 8.12 11.73
N GLN A 13 -21.03 7.88 11.76
CA GLN A 13 -21.65 6.77 12.49
C GLN A 13 -21.62 5.48 11.67
N ALA A 14 -21.84 4.32 12.32
CA ALA A 14 -21.83 3.02 11.63
C ALA A 14 -22.89 2.91 10.51
N ASN A 15 -24.02 3.61 10.62
CA ASN A 15 -25.03 3.68 9.55
C ASN A 15 -24.54 4.49 8.32
N GLU A 16 -23.64 5.46 8.53
CA GLU A 16 -23.09 6.30 7.46
C GLU A 16 -21.97 5.61 6.69
N TYR A 17 -21.37 4.55 7.23
CA TYR A 17 -20.42 3.72 6.49
C TYR A 17 -21.09 3.07 5.26
N ALA A 18 -22.26 2.48 5.45
CA ALA A 18 -23.04 1.90 4.36
C ALA A 18 -23.49 2.96 3.34
N LEU A 19 -23.85 4.15 3.81
CA LEU A 19 -24.20 5.28 2.95
C LEU A 19 -22.98 5.79 2.15
N LEU A 20 -21.80 5.83 2.75
CA LEU A 20 -20.56 6.20 2.05
C LEU A 20 -20.21 5.18 0.97
N VAL A 21 -20.30 3.88 1.25
CA VAL A 21 -20.09 2.84 0.24
C VAL A 21 -21.07 3.01 -0.91
N SER A 22 -22.37 3.18 -0.60
CA SER A 22 -23.39 3.42 -1.63
C SER A 22 -23.15 4.71 -2.42
N ALA A 23 -22.69 5.78 -1.77
CA ALA A 23 -22.35 7.03 -2.45
C ALA A 23 -21.14 6.85 -3.39
N LEU A 24 -20.11 6.13 -2.96
CA LEU A 24 -18.96 5.80 -3.82
C LEU A 24 -19.38 4.93 -5.01
N ASP A 25 -20.30 3.98 -4.82
CA ASP A 25 -20.88 3.19 -5.92
C ASP A 25 -21.67 4.08 -6.90
N ASN A 26 -22.51 4.97 -6.37
CA ASN A 26 -23.33 5.88 -7.18
C ASN A 26 -22.49 6.92 -7.94
N ALA A 27 -21.32 7.29 -7.42
CA ALA A 27 -20.36 8.16 -8.11
C ALA A 27 -19.72 7.48 -9.34
N LEU A 28 -19.82 6.16 -9.45
CA LEU A 28 -19.34 5.38 -10.61
C LEU A 28 -20.45 5.13 -11.65
N THR A 29 -21.70 5.48 -11.34
CA THR A 29 -22.85 5.29 -12.23
C THR A 29 -22.83 6.28 -13.39
N THR A 30 -23.21 5.84 -14.59
CA THR A 30 -23.26 6.67 -15.81
C THR A 30 -24.36 7.75 -15.79
N ALA A 31 -25.29 7.70 -14.83
CA ALA A 31 -26.36 8.65 -14.65
C ALA A 31 -25.84 9.97 -14.06
N SER A 32 -25.66 10.99 -14.91
CA SER A 32 -25.02 12.27 -14.57
C SER A 32 -25.59 12.96 -13.31
N HIS A 33 -26.90 12.87 -13.07
CA HIS A 33 -27.51 13.46 -11.87
C HIS A 33 -27.13 12.73 -10.58
N GLN A 34 -27.14 11.38 -10.60
CA GLN A 34 -26.79 10.57 -9.44
C GLN A 34 -25.29 10.67 -9.13
N GLN A 35 -24.44 10.70 -10.16
CA GLN A 35 -23.01 10.93 -10.00
C GLN A 35 -22.72 12.26 -9.31
N LYS A 36 -23.29 13.37 -9.82
CA LYS A 36 -23.08 14.71 -9.22
C LYS A 36 -23.58 14.78 -7.79
N GLN A 37 -24.73 14.19 -7.51
CA GLN A 37 -25.29 14.16 -6.16
C GLN A 37 -24.39 13.36 -5.20
N ALA A 38 -23.85 12.23 -5.65
CA ALA A 38 -22.92 11.42 -4.88
C ALA A 38 -21.60 12.16 -4.62
N GLU A 39 -21.03 12.83 -5.63
CA GLU A 39 -19.80 13.63 -5.48
C GLU A 39 -19.98 14.78 -4.48
N LEU A 40 -21.11 15.50 -4.56
CA LEU A 40 -21.43 16.56 -3.60
C LEU A 40 -21.61 16.02 -2.18
N TYR A 41 -22.23 14.85 -2.03
CA TYR A 41 -22.36 14.20 -0.74
C TYR A 41 -20.99 13.85 -0.16
N ILE A 42 -20.09 13.22 -0.94
CA ILE A 42 -18.74 12.87 -0.50
C ILE A 42 -17.95 14.12 -0.08
N GLN A 43 -18.03 15.20 -0.87
CA GLN A 43 -17.38 16.48 -0.54
C GLN A 43 -17.89 17.06 0.78
N SER A 44 -19.18 16.89 1.10
CA SER A 44 -19.72 17.35 2.39
C SER A 44 -19.13 16.60 3.59
N LEU A 45 -18.59 15.39 3.38
CA LEU A 45 -17.97 14.59 4.44
C LEU A 45 -16.47 14.86 4.62
N ASP A 46 -15.81 15.56 3.70
CA ASP A 46 -14.36 15.79 3.69
C ASP A 46 -13.82 16.44 4.99
N LEU A 47 -14.67 17.19 5.70
CA LEU A 47 -14.32 17.90 6.93
C LEU A 47 -14.82 17.21 8.20
N ARG A 48 -15.60 16.13 8.08
CA ARG A 48 -16.19 15.44 9.25
C ARG A 48 -15.20 14.46 9.87
N PRO A 49 -15.17 14.33 11.21
CA PRO A 49 -14.32 13.38 11.90
C PRO A 49 -14.74 11.93 11.59
N ASN A 50 -13.76 11.04 11.50
CA ASN A 50 -13.86 9.63 11.12
C ASN A 50 -14.08 9.37 9.62
N PHE A 51 -14.17 10.41 8.79
CA PHE A 51 -14.27 10.22 7.35
C PHE A 51 -13.03 9.51 6.78
N ILE A 52 -11.83 9.89 7.24
CA ILE A 52 -10.59 9.27 6.77
C ILE A 52 -10.48 7.83 7.25
N SER A 53 -10.87 7.57 8.51
CA SER A 53 -10.93 6.22 9.06
C SER A 53 -11.89 5.33 8.26
N ALA A 54 -13.08 5.84 7.91
CA ALA A 54 -14.02 5.12 7.06
C ALA A 54 -13.43 4.82 5.67
N LEU A 55 -12.76 5.78 5.04
CA LEU A 55 -12.09 5.56 3.75
C LEU A 55 -10.97 4.50 3.83
N VAL A 56 -10.22 4.46 4.92
CA VAL A 56 -9.19 3.43 5.17
C VAL A 56 -9.84 2.05 5.26
N GLU A 57 -10.93 1.91 6.03
CA GLU A 57 -11.64 0.63 6.16
C GLU A 57 -12.22 0.16 4.83
N ILE A 58 -12.82 1.07 4.03
CA ILE A 58 -13.34 0.73 2.69
C ILE A 58 -12.20 0.34 1.75
N ALA A 59 -11.07 1.06 1.78
CA ALA A 59 -9.92 0.77 0.93
C ALA A 59 -9.21 -0.55 1.28
N CYS A 60 -9.34 -1.03 2.53
CA CYS A 60 -8.80 -2.30 2.99
C CYS A 60 -9.79 -3.47 2.89
N SER A 61 -11.10 -3.20 2.82
CA SER A 61 -12.15 -4.22 2.87
C SER A 61 -12.12 -5.12 1.64
N THR A 62 -12.13 -6.43 1.82
CA THR A 62 -12.27 -7.42 0.73
C THR A 62 -13.72 -7.65 0.31
N GLU A 63 -14.69 -7.10 1.05
CA GLU A 63 -16.13 -7.33 0.82
C GLU A 63 -16.72 -6.35 -0.20
N VAL A 64 -16.07 -5.20 -0.38
CA VAL A 64 -16.53 -4.11 -1.24
C VAL A 64 -16.07 -4.32 -2.70
N GLN A 65 -16.84 -3.81 -3.67
CA GLN A 65 -16.48 -3.90 -5.09
C GLN A 65 -15.11 -3.22 -5.37
N PRO A 66 -14.25 -3.79 -6.25
CA PRO A 66 -12.91 -3.25 -6.52
C PRO A 66 -12.88 -1.80 -7.02
N THR A 67 -13.92 -1.38 -7.74
CA THR A 67 -14.06 -0.01 -8.26
C THR A 67 -14.31 1.01 -7.15
N THR A 68 -15.07 0.60 -6.14
CA THR A 68 -15.44 1.41 -4.96
C THR A 68 -14.26 1.52 -4.00
N GLN A 69 -13.52 0.42 -3.80
CA GLN A 69 -12.23 0.42 -3.10
C GLN A 69 -11.27 1.42 -3.76
N TYR A 70 -11.19 1.40 -5.10
CA TYR A 70 -10.36 2.32 -5.86
C TYR A 70 -10.78 3.79 -5.65
N LEU A 71 -12.07 4.10 -5.75
CA LEU A 71 -12.55 5.45 -5.52
C LEU A 71 -12.29 5.92 -4.08
N ALA A 72 -12.50 5.04 -3.08
CA ALA A 72 -12.15 5.32 -1.70
C ALA A 72 -10.66 5.64 -1.54
N ALA A 73 -9.77 4.85 -2.16
CA ALA A 73 -8.33 5.11 -2.12
C ALA A 73 -7.93 6.41 -2.84
N VAL A 74 -8.64 6.81 -3.91
CA VAL A 74 -8.44 8.10 -4.58
C VAL A 74 -8.80 9.26 -3.64
N HIS A 75 -9.96 9.20 -2.98
CA HIS A 75 -10.37 10.22 -2.01
C HIS A 75 -9.42 10.26 -0.82
N LEU A 76 -9.05 9.11 -0.26
CA LEU A 76 -8.08 9.00 0.83
C LEU A 76 -6.77 9.70 0.48
N LYS A 77 -6.20 9.41 -0.69
CA LYS A 77 -4.97 10.04 -1.17
C LYS A 77 -5.13 11.56 -1.28
N ASN A 78 -6.21 12.03 -1.89
CA ASN A 78 -6.44 13.46 -2.11
C ASN A 78 -6.60 14.22 -0.79
N THR A 79 -7.39 13.69 0.15
CA THR A 79 -7.63 14.28 1.46
C THR A 79 -6.34 14.31 2.29
N VAL A 80 -5.56 13.22 2.31
CA VAL A 80 -4.28 13.16 3.02
C VAL A 80 -3.28 14.16 2.42
N VAL A 81 -3.09 14.17 1.09
CA VAL A 81 -2.12 15.07 0.44
C VAL A 81 -2.41 16.54 0.72
N GLY A 82 -3.69 16.93 0.74
CA GLY A 82 -4.10 18.30 1.02
C GLY A 82 -4.06 18.67 2.50
N ASN A 83 -4.51 17.77 3.38
CA ASN A 83 -4.96 18.15 4.73
C ASN A 83 -4.10 17.58 5.87
N TRP A 84 -3.12 16.70 5.61
CA TRP A 84 -2.31 16.03 6.67
C TRP A 84 -1.68 16.98 7.71
N LYS A 85 -1.24 18.16 7.28
CA LYS A 85 -0.66 19.21 8.17
C LYS A 85 -1.46 20.51 8.16
N ARG A 86 -2.64 20.55 7.53
CA ARG A 86 -3.48 21.75 7.51
C ARG A 86 -4.20 21.94 8.84
N ARG A 87 -4.36 23.19 9.24
CA ARG A 87 -5.10 23.64 10.43
C ARG A 87 -6.43 24.24 10.01
N ARG A 88 -7.46 24.15 10.85
CA ARG A 88 -8.81 24.67 10.56
C ARG A 88 -8.74 26.19 10.34
N PRO A 89 -9.38 26.71 9.28
CA PRO A 89 -9.59 28.15 9.14
C PRO A 89 -10.31 28.69 10.39
N GLY A 90 -9.75 29.70 11.05
CA GLY A 90 -10.31 30.30 12.27
C GLY A 90 -9.91 29.62 13.59
N ALA A 91 -9.35 28.41 13.55
CA ALA A 91 -8.83 27.72 14.74
C ALA A 91 -7.42 27.16 14.44
N PRO A 92 -6.38 28.02 14.47
CA PRO A 92 -5.03 27.63 14.06
C PRO A 92 -4.41 26.55 14.95
N THR A 93 -4.96 26.27 16.13
CA THR A 93 -4.52 25.18 17.01
C THR A 93 -5.14 23.82 16.66
N VAL A 94 -6.24 23.79 15.91
CA VAL A 94 -6.97 22.56 15.58
C VAL A 94 -6.56 22.08 14.19
N GLU A 95 -6.00 20.89 14.11
CA GLU A 95 -5.67 20.26 12.82
C GLU A 95 -6.96 19.84 12.09
N LEU A 96 -6.95 19.87 10.74
CA LEU A 96 -8.11 19.42 9.95
C LEU A 96 -8.40 17.93 10.16
N ILE A 97 -7.34 17.14 10.30
CA ILE A 97 -7.40 15.71 10.55
C ILE A 97 -7.03 15.48 12.01
N SER A 98 -7.90 14.78 12.74
CA SER A 98 -7.67 14.49 14.15
C SER A 98 -6.41 13.63 14.36
N ALA A 99 -5.73 13.83 15.47
CA ALA A 99 -4.59 12.99 15.86
C ALA A 99 -4.96 11.49 15.91
N ALA A 100 -6.20 11.17 16.32
CA ALA A 100 -6.73 9.80 16.37
C ALA A 100 -6.90 9.17 14.97
N GLU A 101 -7.31 9.96 13.97
CA GLU A 101 -7.41 9.48 12.59
C GLU A 101 -6.02 9.28 11.99
N LYS A 102 -5.08 10.19 12.29
CA LYS A 102 -3.69 10.04 11.86
C LYS A 102 -3.06 8.76 12.43
N SER A 103 -3.27 8.47 13.70
CA SER A 103 -2.80 7.19 14.29
C SER A 103 -3.47 6.01 13.62
N HIS A 104 -4.79 6.05 13.42
CA HIS A 104 -5.51 4.96 12.77
C HIS A 104 -5.01 4.67 11.34
N VAL A 105 -4.73 5.70 10.53
CA VAL A 105 -4.12 5.51 9.20
C VAL A 105 -2.73 4.87 9.31
N ARG A 106 -1.91 5.33 10.28
CA ARG A 106 -0.58 4.77 10.52
C ARG A 106 -0.61 3.34 11.02
N ASP A 107 -1.60 2.95 11.81
CA ASP A 107 -1.76 1.60 12.33
C ASP A 107 -2.31 0.66 11.24
N SER A 108 -3.12 1.20 10.32
CA SER A 108 -3.78 0.44 9.26
C SER A 108 -2.93 0.24 8.00
N PHE A 109 -1.71 0.80 7.96
CA PHE A 109 -0.86 0.75 6.76
C PHE A 109 -0.54 -0.65 6.28
N GLN A 110 -0.40 -1.63 7.18
CA GLN A 110 -0.13 -3.02 6.80
C GLN A 110 -1.30 -3.60 6.00
N ARG A 111 -2.54 -3.31 6.44
CA ARG A 111 -3.77 -3.70 5.73
C ARG A 111 -3.88 -2.99 4.38
N LEU A 112 -3.54 -1.70 4.32
CA LEU A 112 -3.49 -0.94 3.06
C LEU A 112 -2.48 -1.52 2.05
N LEU A 113 -1.40 -2.13 2.52
CA LEU A 113 -0.38 -2.79 1.69
C LEU A 113 -0.72 -4.24 1.34
N ALA A 114 -1.60 -4.88 2.10
CA ALA A 114 -2.09 -6.24 1.89
C ALA A 114 -3.18 -6.34 0.79
N VAL A 115 -3.59 -5.23 0.18
CA VAL A 115 -4.63 -5.20 -0.85
C VAL A 115 -4.18 -5.91 -2.13
N SER A 116 -5.04 -6.78 -2.67
CA SER A 116 -4.75 -7.55 -3.89
C SER A 116 -4.84 -6.72 -5.18
N ASN A 117 -5.69 -5.68 -5.22
CA ASN A 117 -5.83 -4.82 -6.38
C ASN A 117 -4.61 -3.89 -6.54
N ARG A 118 -3.87 -4.07 -7.64
CA ARG A 118 -2.66 -3.28 -7.95
C ARG A 118 -2.91 -1.77 -8.02
N GLN A 119 -4.04 -1.33 -8.57
CA GLN A 119 -4.33 0.10 -8.71
C GLN A 119 -4.57 0.75 -7.34
N VAL A 120 -5.31 0.07 -6.47
CA VAL A 120 -5.55 0.48 -5.08
C VAL A 120 -4.24 0.49 -4.30
N LEU A 121 -3.43 -0.56 -4.43
CA LEU A 121 -2.11 -0.66 -3.80
C LEU A 121 -1.21 0.52 -4.17
N VAL A 122 -1.15 0.93 -5.45
CA VAL A 122 -0.35 2.08 -5.88
C VAL A 122 -0.82 3.37 -5.19
N LEU A 123 -2.13 3.61 -5.11
CA LEU A 123 -2.69 4.78 -4.42
C LEU A 123 -2.38 4.77 -2.92
N ASN A 124 -2.48 3.61 -2.28
CA ASN A 124 -2.14 3.42 -0.88
C ASN A 124 -0.65 3.70 -0.64
N CYS A 125 0.24 3.16 -1.48
CA CYS A 125 1.68 3.42 -1.40
C CYS A 125 2.01 4.91 -1.56
N LEU A 126 1.36 5.62 -2.49
CA LEU A 126 1.54 7.06 -2.67
C LEU A 126 1.06 7.84 -1.45
N THR A 127 -0.07 7.44 -0.85
CA THR A 127 -0.60 8.03 0.37
C THR A 127 0.36 7.85 1.53
N ILE A 128 0.84 6.62 1.76
CA ILE A 128 1.84 6.29 2.78
C ILE A 128 3.12 7.11 2.56
N ALA A 129 3.62 7.22 1.33
CA ALA A 129 4.82 8.01 1.03
C ALA A 129 4.65 9.49 1.39
N LYS A 130 3.47 10.07 1.12
CA LYS A 130 3.16 11.47 1.46
C LYS A 130 3.09 11.70 2.97
N ILE A 131 2.54 10.74 3.72
CA ILE A 131 2.57 10.75 5.19
C ILE A 131 4.00 10.59 5.71
N ALA A 132 4.74 9.62 5.17
CA ALA A 132 6.12 9.31 5.58
C ALA A 132 7.05 10.52 5.43
N ARG A 133 6.88 11.30 4.36
CA ARG A 133 7.59 12.58 4.18
C ARG A 133 7.44 13.49 5.40
N SER A 134 6.29 13.48 6.04
CA SER A 134 5.97 14.39 7.14
C SER A 134 6.27 13.83 8.52
N ASP A 135 6.14 12.52 8.67
CA ASP A 135 6.06 11.85 9.98
C ASP A 135 7.30 10.98 10.28
N VAL A 136 8.11 10.62 9.28
CA VAL A 136 9.37 9.88 9.48
C VAL A 136 10.53 10.87 9.69
N PRO A 137 11.37 10.69 10.72
CA PRO A 137 11.48 9.51 11.59
C PRO A 137 10.72 9.60 12.93
N ASP A 138 10.26 10.79 13.34
CA ASP A 138 9.88 11.03 14.74
C ASP A 138 8.52 10.45 15.13
N LEU A 139 7.51 10.59 14.26
CA LEU A 139 6.12 10.20 14.54
C LEU A 139 5.76 8.81 14.01
N TRP A 140 6.53 8.30 13.05
CA TRP A 140 6.29 6.98 12.46
C TRP A 140 7.57 6.16 12.25
N PRO A 141 8.30 5.84 13.33
CA PRO A 141 9.58 5.13 13.24
C PRO A 141 9.45 3.70 12.72
N ALA A 142 8.29 3.06 12.92
CA ALA A 142 8.05 1.66 12.55
C ALA A 142 7.91 1.41 11.04
N LEU A 143 7.67 2.44 10.23
CA LEU A 143 7.38 2.28 8.80
C LEU A 143 8.55 1.68 8.01
N ILE A 144 9.74 2.28 8.14
CA ILE A 144 10.91 1.87 7.34
C ILE A 144 11.39 0.45 7.71
N PRO A 145 11.56 0.10 9.00
CA PRO A 145 11.92 -1.26 9.40
C PRO A 145 10.92 -2.30 8.89
N PHE A 146 9.61 -2.01 8.98
CA PHE A 146 8.58 -2.92 8.49
C PHE A 146 8.65 -3.13 6.97
N LEU A 147 8.76 -2.05 6.19
CA LEU A 147 8.86 -2.14 4.74
C LEU A 147 10.11 -2.88 4.28
N LEU A 148 11.24 -2.65 4.97
CA LEU A 148 12.49 -3.31 4.67
C LEU A 148 12.42 -4.81 4.98
N ASP A 149 11.90 -5.16 6.14
CA ASP A 149 11.70 -6.55 6.53
C ASP A 149 10.77 -7.27 5.54
N ALA A 150 9.59 -6.72 5.24
CA ALA A 150 8.66 -7.28 4.26
C ALA A 150 9.25 -7.37 2.84
N ALA A 151 10.13 -6.44 2.45
CA ALA A 151 10.82 -6.46 1.16
C ALA A 151 11.96 -7.51 1.09
N CYS A 152 12.56 -7.84 2.23
CA CYS A 152 13.66 -8.80 2.32
C CYS A 152 13.22 -10.23 2.66
N ARG A 153 11.98 -10.44 3.14
CA ARG A 153 11.42 -11.78 3.40
C ARG A 153 11.49 -12.64 2.13
N THR A 154 12.19 -13.77 2.23
CA THR A 154 12.27 -14.79 1.19
C THR A 154 11.03 -15.67 1.30
N SER A 155 10.23 -15.78 0.23
CA SER A 155 9.07 -16.69 0.19
C SER A 155 9.48 -18.17 0.01
N ILE A 156 10.73 -18.52 0.30
CA ILE A 156 11.32 -19.84 0.07
C ILE A 156 11.61 -20.47 1.43
N SER A 157 10.56 -20.75 2.18
CA SER A 157 10.52 -21.78 3.23
C SER A 157 9.09 -21.87 3.75
N ASP A 158 8.27 -22.63 3.02
CA ASP A 158 7.36 -23.58 3.66
C ASP A 158 7.00 -24.69 2.66
N PRO A 159 7.82 -25.76 2.58
CA PRO A 159 7.36 -27.07 2.14
C PRO A 159 7.22 -28.07 3.31
N ASN A 160 7.07 -27.64 4.57
CA ASN A 160 6.96 -28.58 5.69
C ASN A 160 5.67 -28.41 6.54
N PRO A 161 4.72 -29.36 6.48
CA PRO A 161 3.47 -29.34 7.26
C PRO A 161 3.66 -29.94 8.66
N GLY A 162 4.68 -29.48 9.41
CA GLY A 162 4.92 -29.98 10.76
C GLY A 162 6.28 -29.57 11.31
N GLY A 163 6.31 -28.48 12.08
CA GLY A 163 7.53 -28.04 12.76
C GLY A 163 7.21 -27.05 13.87
N ILE A 164 7.25 -27.54 15.11
CA ILE A 164 7.03 -26.80 16.35
C ILE A 164 8.33 -26.07 16.72
N GLY A 165 8.22 -24.77 17.02
CA GLY A 165 9.24 -23.92 17.64
C GLY A 165 9.23 -22.53 16.99
N GLY A 166 8.89 -21.42 17.63
CA GLY A 166 8.87 -21.06 19.04
C GLY A 166 9.67 -19.76 19.19
N GLY A 167 9.00 -18.60 19.27
CA GLY A 167 9.65 -17.34 19.68
C GLY A 167 9.29 -16.04 18.94
N SER A 168 8.01 -15.71 18.75
CA SER A 168 7.51 -14.33 18.85
C SER A 168 5.98 -14.35 18.85
N SER A 169 5.38 -13.95 19.96
CA SER A 169 3.93 -13.96 20.20
C SER A 169 3.24 -12.83 19.43
N VAL A 170 3.09 -13.00 18.12
CA VAL A 170 2.13 -12.24 17.32
C VAL A 170 1.08 -13.23 16.85
N ASP A 171 -0.16 -13.04 17.30
CA ASP A 171 -1.30 -13.89 16.98
C ASP A 171 -1.43 -14.14 15.46
N PRO A 172 -1.52 -15.41 15.00
CA PRO A 172 -1.52 -15.74 13.58
C PRO A 172 -2.91 -15.58 12.92
N ARG A 173 -3.75 -14.65 13.38
CA ARG A 173 -5.18 -14.57 12.97
C ARG A 173 -5.67 -13.30 12.29
N SER A 174 -4.84 -12.29 11.95
CA SER A 174 -5.46 -11.04 11.46
C SER A 174 -4.66 -10.13 10.52
N THR A 175 -3.53 -10.53 9.93
CA THR A 175 -2.91 -9.72 8.88
C THR A 175 -2.34 -10.63 7.80
N SER A 176 -2.94 -10.56 6.60
CA SER A 176 -2.38 -11.24 5.44
C SER A 176 -0.93 -10.78 5.24
N PRO A 177 -0.01 -11.71 4.91
CA PRO A 177 1.39 -11.34 4.72
C PRO A 177 1.47 -10.31 3.59
N VAL A 178 2.02 -9.13 3.88
CA VAL A 178 2.22 -8.09 2.88
C VAL A 178 3.13 -8.65 1.79
N PRO A 179 2.69 -8.68 0.52
CA PRO A 179 3.52 -9.23 -0.55
C PRO A 179 4.84 -8.47 -0.67
N MET A 180 5.95 -9.18 -0.92
CA MET A 180 7.28 -8.58 -1.11
C MET A 180 7.25 -7.44 -2.15
N LEU A 181 6.54 -7.65 -3.26
CA LEU A 181 6.40 -6.63 -4.31
C LEU A 181 5.65 -5.39 -3.83
N ALA A 182 4.64 -5.54 -2.96
CA ALA A 182 3.90 -4.42 -2.37
C ALA A 182 4.80 -3.62 -1.43
N ALA A 183 5.58 -4.30 -0.59
CA ALA A 183 6.56 -3.67 0.30
C ALA A 183 7.64 -2.91 -0.49
N LEU A 184 8.23 -3.53 -1.52
CA LEU A 184 9.21 -2.89 -2.40
C LEU A 184 8.65 -1.67 -3.13
N LEU A 185 7.42 -1.77 -3.65
CA LEU A 185 6.75 -0.67 -4.31
C LEU A 185 6.51 0.50 -3.36
N CYS A 186 6.02 0.23 -2.15
CA CYS A 186 5.82 1.26 -1.12
C CYS A 186 7.15 1.89 -0.73
N LEU A 187 8.18 1.07 -0.48
CA LEU A 187 9.52 1.52 -0.13
C LEU A 187 10.11 2.43 -1.22
N HIS A 188 9.94 2.09 -2.49
CA HIS A 188 10.33 2.94 -3.61
C HIS A 188 9.67 4.32 -3.55
N TYR A 189 8.35 4.38 -3.36
CA TYR A 189 7.64 5.67 -3.26
C TYR A 189 8.05 6.47 -2.03
N VAL A 190 8.23 5.83 -0.87
CA VAL A 190 8.68 6.48 0.36
C VAL A 190 10.08 7.07 0.17
N VAL A 191 11.03 6.29 -0.35
CA VAL A 191 12.39 6.76 -0.63
C VAL A 191 12.39 7.91 -1.63
N LYS A 192 11.60 7.83 -2.70
CA LYS A 192 11.44 8.89 -3.69
C LYS A 192 10.90 10.18 -3.05
N GLU A 193 9.85 10.06 -2.24
CA GLU A 193 9.22 11.22 -1.62
C GLU A 193 10.14 11.87 -0.59
N MET A 194 10.85 11.08 0.23
CA MET A 194 11.82 11.59 1.21
C MET A 194 13.06 12.21 0.55
N GLY A 195 13.60 11.58 -0.48
CA GLY A 195 14.78 12.06 -1.21
C GLY A 195 14.56 13.37 -1.98
N SER A 196 13.31 13.77 -2.21
CA SER A 196 12.99 15.06 -2.83
C SER A 196 13.11 16.26 -1.88
N LYS A 197 13.25 16.04 -0.57
CA LYS A 197 13.50 17.11 0.41
C LYS A 197 14.92 17.63 0.29
N ARG A 198 15.09 18.96 0.26
CA ARG A 198 16.39 19.61 -0.01
C ARG A 198 17.03 20.28 1.20
N LEU A 199 16.32 20.37 2.34
CA LEU A 199 16.85 20.99 3.56
C LEU A 199 17.94 20.13 4.20
N ALA A 200 18.90 20.77 4.89
CA ALA A 200 20.05 20.09 5.46
C ALA A 200 19.68 19.01 6.49
N ALA A 201 18.73 19.30 7.39
CA ALA A 201 18.22 18.33 8.37
C ALA A 201 17.58 17.11 7.69
N ASP A 202 16.74 17.34 6.67
CA ASP A 202 16.11 16.26 5.91
C ASP A 202 17.12 15.42 5.13
N LYS A 203 18.17 16.04 4.57
CA LYS A 203 19.27 15.33 3.91
C LYS A 203 20.01 14.44 4.89
N ALA A 204 20.30 14.92 6.11
CA ALA A 204 20.97 14.11 7.13
C ALA A 204 20.14 12.89 7.53
N VAL A 205 18.83 13.06 7.72
CA VAL A 205 17.88 11.95 7.96
C VAL A 205 17.89 10.96 6.80
N PHE A 206 17.81 11.46 5.55
CA PHE A 206 17.79 10.59 4.38
C PHE A 206 19.11 9.84 4.19
N THR A 207 20.26 10.46 4.42
CA THR A 207 21.57 9.78 4.37
C THR A 207 21.66 8.65 5.39
N LYS A 208 21.17 8.88 6.62
CA LYS A 208 21.11 7.83 7.65
C LYS A 208 20.16 6.70 7.28
N LEU A 209 19.03 7.01 6.64
CA LEU A 209 18.12 5.97 6.14
C LEU A 209 18.74 5.20 4.97
N ALA A 210 19.42 5.88 4.05
CA ALA A 210 20.08 5.24 2.92
C ALA A 210 21.16 4.25 3.36
N SER A 211 21.96 4.58 4.38
CA SER A 211 22.97 3.66 4.91
C SER A 211 22.37 2.40 5.55
N VAL A 212 21.15 2.48 6.08
CA VAL A 212 20.40 1.33 6.62
C VAL A 212 19.72 0.52 5.51
N LEU A 213 19.18 1.19 4.49
CA LEU A 213 18.39 0.56 3.43
C LEU A 213 19.26 -0.14 2.38
N ILE A 214 20.38 0.47 1.96
CA ILE A 214 21.17 0.00 0.83
C ILE A 214 21.74 -1.41 1.04
N PRO A 215 22.42 -1.74 2.15
CA PRO A 215 23.04 -3.05 2.31
C PRO A 215 22.07 -4.25 2.19
N PRO A 216 20.93 -4.30 2.91
CA PRO A 216 19.99 -5.42 2.80
C PRO A 216 19.31 -5.50 1.42
N LEU A 217 18.97 -4.36 0.81
CA LEU A 217 18.40 -4.33 -0.53
C LEU A 217 19.40 -4.80 -1.59
N ALA A 218 20.67 -4.40 -1.47
CA ALA A 218 21.73 -4.86 -2.35
C ALA A 218 21.95 -6.37 -2.24
N SER A 219 21.99 -6.90 -1.01
CA SER A 219 22.09 -8.35 -0.77
C SER A 219 20.91 -9.11 -1.37
N ARG A 220 19.69 -8.59 -1.24
CA ARG A 220 18.49 -9.23 -1.82
C ARG A 220 18.50 -9.18 -3.34
N TRP A 221 18.96 -8.07 -3.92
CA TRP A 221 19.11 -7.92 -5.37
C TRP A 221 20.13 -8.90 -5.94
N THR A 222 21.30 -9.05 -5.31
CA THR A 222 22.34 -9.98 -5.77
C THR A 222 21.88 -11.42 -5.67
N GLU A 223 21.20 -11.80 -4.59
CA GLU A 223 20.60 -13.12 -4.42
C GLU A 223 19.56 -13.42 -5.51
N THR A 224 18.59 -12.53 -5.71
CA THR A 224 17.51 -12.72 -6.68
C THR A 224 18.06 -12.78 -8.11
N THR A 225 19.01 -11.90 -8.44
CA THR A 225 19.66 -11.88 -9.76
C THR A 225 20.50 -13.14 -9.97
N GLY A 226 21.20 -13.62 -8.93
CA GLY A 226 21.95 -14.87 -8.97
C GLY A 226 21.05 -16.07 -9.26
N GLN A 227 19.92 -16.18 -8.56
CA GLN A 227 18.91 -17.24 -8.79
C GLN A 227 18.35 -17.19 -10.22
N LEU A 228 18.02 -16.00 -10.71
CA LEU A 228 17.56 -15.81 -12.09
C LEU A 228 18.60 -16.29 -13.11
N LEU A 229 19.88 -15.94 -12.91
CA LEU A 229 20.96 -16.35 -13.81
C LEU A 229 21.17 -17.86 -13.81
N VAL A 230 21.06 -18.53 -12.65
CA VAL A 230 21.11 -20.00 -12.56
C VAL A 230 19.94 -20.62 -13.30
N PHE A 231 18.72 -20.15 -13.05
CA PHE A 231 17.51 -20.64 -13.72
C PHE A 231 17.58 -20.47 -15.25
N LEU A 232 18.04 -19.31 -15.74
CA LEU A 232 18.23 -19.07 -17.17
C LEU A 232 19.29 -20.00 -17.78
N LYS A 233 20.37 -20.31 -17.04
CA LYS A 233 21.36 -21.30 -17.49
C LYS A 233 20.72 -22.68 -17.60
N GLU A 234 19.96 -23.14 -16.61
CA GLU A 234 19.29 -24.46 -16.64
C GLU A 234 18.29 -24.59 -17.81
N LEU A 235 17.52 -23.54 -18.08
CA LEU A 235 16.62 -23.49 -19.24
C LEU A 235 17.37 -23.59 -20.58
N LEU A 236 18.50 -22.89 -20.71
CA LEU A 236 19.32 -22.96 -21.91
C LEU A 236 19.91 -24.37 -22.13
N HIS A 237 20.43 -25.01 -21.08
CA HIS A 237 20.96 -26.38 -21.17
C HIS A 237 19.84 -27.37 -21.55
N SER A 238 18.66 -27.24 -20.94
CA SER A 238 17.50 -28.09 -21.22
C SER A 238 16.99 -27.95 -22.66
N SER A 239 16.98 -26.72 -23.21
CA SER A 239 16.61 -26.43 -24.60
C SER A 239 17.58 -27.05 -25.62
N LEU A 240 18.89 -26.97 -25.34
CA LEU A 240 19.93 -27.58 -26.18
C LEU A 240 19.81 -29.11 -26.23
N HIS A 241 19.48 -29.76 -25.11
CA HIS A 241 19.23 -31.20 -25.08
C HIS A 241 17.98 -31.60 -25.88
N PHE A 242 16.92 -30.80 -25.88
CA PHE A 242 15.70 -31.08 -26.65
C PHE A 242 15.95 -31.06 -28.17
N HIS A 243 16.79 -30.15 -28.66
CA HIS A 243 17.20 -30.12 -30.08
C HIS A 243 18.14 -31.26 -30.49
N SER A 244 18.95 -31.79 -29.57
CA SER A 244 19.80 -32.96 -29.83
C SER A 244 19.02 -34.26 -29.98
N LEU A 245 17.86 -34.39 -29.32
CA LEU A 245 17.00 -35.58 -29.38
C LEU A 245 16.02 -35.56 -30.56
N GLY A 246 15.59 -34.37 -31.02
CA GLY A 246 14.73 -34.24 -32.21
C GLY A 246 15.45 -34.37 -33.56
N SER A 247 16.78 -34.25 -33.58
CA SER A 247 17.60 -34.40 -34.80
C SER A 247 18.08 -35.84 -35.04
N SER A 248 17.91 -36.74 -34.07
CA SER A 248 18.33 -38.15 -34.15
C SER A 248 17.20 -39.11 -34.59
N SER A 249 15.97 -38.62 -34.77
CA SER A 249 14.80 -39.43 -35.17
C SER A 249 14.41 -39.32 -36.66
N SER A 250 15.17 -38.61 -37.50
CA SER A 250 14.86 -38.41 -38.93
C SER A 250 15.72 -39.23 -39.90
N SER A 251 16.59 -40.13 -39.41
CA SER A 251 17.54 -40.91 -40.23
C SER A 251 17.23 -42.41 -40.36
N SER A 252 16.02 -42.86 -40.03
CA SER A 252 15.64 -44.28 -40.12
C SER A 252 14.32 -44.53 -40.84
N SER A 253 14.24 -44.18 -42.14
CA SER A 253 13.17 -44.70 -43.03
C SER A 253 13.52 -44.50 -44.51
N SER A 254 14.47 -45.28 -45.03
CA SER A 254 14.62 -45.51 -46.48
C SER A 254 15.55 -46.69 -46.74
N SER A 255 15.03 -47.90 -46.58
CA SER A 255 15.66 -49.13 -47.08
C SER A 255 14.57 -50.16 -47.38
N SER A 256 14.00 -50.09 -48.59
CA SER A 256 13.35 -51.19 -49.32
C SER A 256 13.26 -50.79 -50.78
#